data_AF-A0A846MZH2-F1
#
_entry.id   AF-A0A846MZH2-F1
#
_cell.length_a   1.000
_cell.length_b   1.000
_cell.length_c   1.000
_cell.angle_alpha   90.00
_cell.angle_beta   90.00
_cell.angle_gamma   90.00
#
_symmetry.space_group_name_H-M   'P 1'
#
loop_
_entity.id
_entity.type
_entity.pdbx_description
1 polymer ?
#
loop_
_entity_poly.entity_id
_entity_poly.type
_entity_poly.pdbx_seq_one_letter_code
_entity_poly.pdbx_strand_id
1 'polypeptide(L)'
;MVSKLKLGLYGLGLILIAIGVATAVGGYLEWRREVAEARQKLQQPVAEISTTATALLSFETKARKGSYEAILGRGEAQIKHLAETGKQVAAATLPHAEKAALTAYLGELTKLTTAEVSKYRKLKATATALDGAKSLAVDLSNPALASRATTRERFRQLLSDADKGLDAMDAADGAFYKQVITSRDELERERPALTGYPMIDDKVILDVIAAHQTTAK
;
A
#
# COMPACT_ATOMS: atom_id res chain seq x y z
N MET A 1 13.68 -29.05 -70.05
CA MET A 1 14.79 -28.30 -69.43
C MET A 1 14.34 -27.31 -68.32
N VAL A 2 13.29 -27.63 -67.53
CA VAL A 2 12.66 -26.68 -66.56
C VAL A 2 12.90 -27.07 -65.09
N SER A 3 13.62 -28.18 -64.82
CA SER A 3 13.74 -28.78 -63.48
C SER A 3 14.72 -28.05 -62.53
N LYS A 4 15.84 -27.52 -63.04
CA LYS A 4 16.88 -26.90 -62.18
C LYS A 4 16.50 -25.52 -61.64
N LEU A 5 15.70 -24.75 -62.38
CA LEU A 5 15.28 -23.40 -61.97
C LEU A 5 14.24 -23.43 -60.83
N LYS A 6 13.35 -24.43 -60.84
CA LYS A 6 12.33 -24.62 -59.79
C LYS A 6 12.96 -25.09 -58.47
N LEU A 7 13.96 -25.98 -58.52
CA LEU A 7 14.65 -26.48 -57.33
C LEU A 7 15.39 -25.37 -56.55
N GLY A 8 15.99 -24.40 -57.27
CA GLY A 8 16.66 -23.26 -56.66
C GLY A 8 15.72 -22.29 -55.93
N LEU A 9 14.51 -22.06 -56.46
CA LEU A 9 13.50 -21.22 -55.81
C LEU A 9 12.91 -21.86 -54.54
N TYR A 10 12.67 -23.18 -54.54
CA TYR A 10 12.19 -23.87 -53.35
C TYR A 10 13.25 -23.94 -52.23
N GLY A 11 14.52 -24.09 -52.58
CA GLY A 11 15.63 -24.04 -51.63
C GLY A 11 15.81 -22.66 -51.00
N LEU A 12 15.72 -21.59 -51.80
CA LEU A 12 15.83 -20.21 -51.30
C LEU A 12 14.66 -19.83 -50.39
N GLY A 13 13.45 -20.28 -50.72
CA GLY A 13 12.25 -20.08 -49.87
C GLY A 13 12.36 -20.77 -48.51
N LEU A 14 12.88 -22.00 -48.47
CA LEU A 14 13.13 -22.74 -47.22
C LEU A 14 14.18 -22.05 -46.33
N ILE A 15 15.23 -21.49 -46.93
CA ILE A 15 16.26 -20.74 -46.19
C ILE A 15 15.69 -19.45 -45.58
N LEU A 16 14.87 -18.71 -46.32
CA LEU A 16 14.22 -17.50 -45.81
C LEU A 16 13.24 -17.80 -44.67
N ILE A 17 12.48 -18.90 -44.76
CA ILE A 17 11.60 -19.36 -43.68
C ILE A 17 12.43 -19.77 -42.45
N ALA A 18 13.52 -20.51 -42.63
CA ALA A 18 14.40 -20.91 -41.54
C ALA A 18 15.06 -19.71 -40.82
N ILE A 19 15.49 -18.69 -41.57
CA ILE A 19 16.03 -17.44 -41.01
C ILE A 19 14.94 -16.67 -40.25
N GLY A 20 13.72 -16.56 -40.82
CA GLY A 20 12.59 -15.89 -40.17
C GLY A 20 12.14 -16.60 -38.88
N VAL A 21 12.17 -17.93 -38.85
CA VAL A 21 11.89 -18.72 -37.64
C VAL A 21 13.01 -18.55 -36.62
N ALA A 22 14.29 -18.56 -37.03
CA ALA A 22 15.42 -18.39 -36.13
C ALA A 22 15.45 -16.99 -35.47
N THR A 23 15.14 -15.92 -36.21
CA THR A 23 15.05 -14.56 -35.65
C THR A 23 13.83 -14.39 -34.74
N ALA A 24 12.67 -14.95 -35.11
CA ALA A 24 11.49 -14.95 -34.26
C ALA A 24 11.71 -15.74 -32.95
N VAL A 25 12.39 -16.89 -33.02
CA VAL A 25 12.77 -17.69 -31.85
C VAL A 25 13.80 -16.98 -30.99
N GLY A 26 14.81 -16.34 -31.60
CA GLY A 26 15.83 -15.55 -30.89
C GLY A 26 15.21 -14.38 -30.11
N GLY A 27 14.38 -13.56 -30.77
CA GLY A 27 13.69 -12.45 -30.12
C GLY A 27 12.70 -12.90 -29.05
N TYR A 28 12.06 -14.06 -29.23
CA TYR A 28 11.19 -14.64 -28.21
C TYR A 28 11.94 -15.11 -26.95
N LEU A 29 13.12 -15.71 -27.13
CA LEU A 29 13.97 -16.13 -26.01
C LEU A 29 14.54 -14.92 -25.25
N GLU A 30 14.95 -13.88 -25.96
CA GLU A 30 15.39 -12.60 -25.37
C GLU A 30 14.26 -11.95 -24.58
N TRP A 31 13.06 -11.83 -25.16
CA TRP A 31 11.89 -11.30 -24.45
C TRP A 31 11.55 -12.11 -23.19
N ARG A 32 11.59 -13.44 -23.26
CA ARG A 32 11.36 -14.30 -22.08
C ARG A 32 12.40 -14.06 -20.99
N ARG A 33 13.66 -13.85 -21.37
CA ARG A 33 14.74 -13.54 -20.43
C ARG A 33 14.52 -12.17 -19.78
N GLU A 34 14.19 -11.15 -20.55
CA GLU A 34 13.88 -9.82 -20.04
C GLU A 34 12.69 -9.83 -19.07
N VAL A 35 11.63 -10.58 -19.38
CA VAL A 35 10.47 -10.75 -18.49
C VAL A 35 10.87 -11.45 -17.20
N ALA A 36 11.69 -12.51 -17.28
CA ALA A 36 12.17 -13.21 -16.09
C ALA A 36 13.03 -12.30 -15.20
N GLU A 37 13.95 -11.54 -15.80
CA GLU A 37 14.78 -10.57 -15.08
C GLU A 37 13.92 -9.44 -14.47
N ALA A 38 12.90 -8.95 -15.19
CA ALA A 38 11.97 -7.95 -14.68
C ALA A 38 11.16 -8.46 -13.48
N ARG A 39 10.66 -9.71 -13.55
CA ARG A 39 9.98 -10.36 -12.42
C ARG A 39 10.88 -10.48 -11.21
N GLN A 40 12.10 -10.99 -11.39
CA GLN A 40 13.06 -11.15 -10.30
C GLN A 40 13.41 -9.81 -9.63
N LYS A 41 13.60 -8.75 -10.43
CA LYS A 41 13.85 -7.39 -9.91
C LYS A 41 12.69 -6.84 -9.09
N LEU A 42 11.46 -7.20 -9.45
CA LEU A 42 10.25 -6.72 -8.77
C LEU A 42 9.83 -7.58 -7.57
N GLN A 43 10.30 -8.82 -7.46
CA GLN A 43 9.95 -9.70 -6.34
C GLN A 43 10.34 -9.11 -4.99
N GLN A 44 11.58 -8.62 -4.85
CA GLN A 44 12.06 -8.03 -3.61
C GLN A 44 11.26 -6.79 -3.17
N PRO A 45 11.09 -5.73 -4.00
CA PRO A 45 10.35 -4.55 -3.57
C PRO A 45 8.87 -4.87 -3.29
N VAL A 46 8.25 -5.78 -4.07
CA VAL A 46 6.87 -6.22 -3.77
C VAL A 46 6.80 -6.99 -2.45
N ALA A 47 7.83 -7.79 -2.10
CA ALA A 47 7.92 -8.48 -0.82
C ALA A 47 8.05 -7.50 0.36
N GLU A 48 8.94 -6.53 0.24
CA GLU A 48 9.20 -5.52 1.27
C GLU A 48 7.95 -4.68 1.54
N ILE A 49 7.25 -4.29 0.48
CA ILE A 49 5.98 -3.58 0.57
C ILE A 49 4.90 -4.44 1.23
N SER A 50 4.76 -5.70 0.82
CA SER A 50 3.73 -6.61 1.36
C SER A 50 3.99 -6.95 2.83
N THR A 51 5.27 -7.11 3.21
CA THR A 51 5.69 -7.30 4.59
C THR A 51 5.38 -6.08 5.45
N THR A 52 5.62 -4.87 4.90
CA THR A 52 5.34 -3.63 5.62
C THR A 52 3.84 -3.40 5.77
N ALA A 53 3.05 -3.64 4.71
CA ALA A 53 1.58 -3.60 4.77
C ALA A 53 1.02 -4.62 5.77
N THR A 54 1.61 -5.82 5.84
CA THR A 54 1.27 -6.83 6.85
C THR A 54 1.57 -6.33 8.26
N ALA A 55 2.73 -5.73 8.47
CA ALA A 55 3.12 -5.18 9.77
C ALA A 55 2.19 -4.05 10.21
N LEU A 56 1.78 -3.18 9.27
CA LEU A 56 0.81 -2.11 9.46
C LEU A 56 -0.56 -2.67 9.88
N LEU A 57 -1.15 -3.56 9.08
CA LEU A 57 -2.42 -4.22 9.44
C LEU A 57 -2.34 -4.99 10.78
N SER A 58 -1.19 -5.61 11.07
CA SER A 58 -0.98 -6.30 12.34
C SER A 58 -0.93 -5.38 13.56
N PHE A 59 -0.75 -4.06 13.40
CA PHE A 59 -0.88 -3.11 14.52
C PHE A 59 -2.31 -2.98 15.01
N GLU A 60 -3.30 -3.22 14.15
CA GLU A 60 -4.71 -3.15 14.54
C GLU A 60 -5.13 -4.34 15.40
N THR A 61 -4.45 -5.48 15.25
CA THR A 61 -4.77 -6.73 15.98
C THR A 61 -3.91 -6.94 17.23
N LYS A 62 -2.78 -6.24 17.36
CA LYS A 62 -1.87 -6.35 18.51
C LYS A 62 -2.00 -5.12 19.41
N ALA A 63 -2.21 -5.35 20.71
CA ALA A 63 -2.28 -4.28 21.71
C ALA A 63 -1.14 -3.25 21.53
N ARG A 64 -1.52 -2.01 21.24
CA ARG A 64 -0.70 -0.88 20.78
C ARG A 64 0.62 -0.75 21.58
N LYS A 65 1.76 -1.07 20.96
CA LYS A 65 3.10 -0.89 21.56
C LYS A 65 3.99 0.14 20.82
N GLY A 66 3.42 0.96 19.92
CA GLY A 66 4.14 2.02 19.19
C GLY A 66 3.66 3.42 19.55
N SER A 67 4.56 4.42 19.47
CA SER A 67 4.16 5.83 19.52
C SER A 67 3.51 6.26 18.20
N TYR A 68 2.60 7.24 18.24
CA TYR A 68 1.96 7.77 17.02
C TYR A 68 2.97 8.26 15.98
N GLU A 69 4.10 8.81 16.42
CA GLU A 69 5.17 9.30 15.54
C GLU A 69 5.88 8.17 14.79
N ALA A 70 6.14 7.05 15.46
CA ALA A 70 6.74 5.89 14.82
C ALA A 70 5.80 5.30 13.75
N ILE A 71 4.49 5.30 14.00
CA ILE A 71 3.48 4.78 13.05
C ILE A 71 3.36 5.72 11.84
N LEU A 72 3.24 7.04 12.07
CA LEU A 72 3.13 8.03 11.01
C LEU A 72 4.39 8.08 10.14
N GLY A 73 5.58 8.09 10.75
CA GLY A 73 6.85 8.08 10.02
C GLY A 73 7.01 6.84 9.14
N ARG A 74 6.61 5.66 9.64
CA ARG A 74 6.61 4.42 8.87
C ARG A 74 5.62 4.48 7.70
N GLY A 75 4.39 4.94 7.94
CA GLY A 75 3.37 5.05 6.90
C GLY A 75 3.77 6.02 5.78
N GLU A 76 4.35 7.18 6.11
CA GLU A 76 4.82 8.14 5.11
C GLU A 76 6.01 7.62 4.29
N ALA A 77 6.95 6.92 4.93
CA ALA A 77 8.04 6.25 4.22
C ALA A 77 7.50 5.16 3.27
N GLN A 78 6.51 4.40 3.72
CA GLN A 78 5.88 3.33 2.94
C GLN A 78 5.13 3.88 1.71
N ILE A 79 4.41 5.00 1.84
CA ILE A 79 3.75 5.64 0.68
C ILE A 79 4.76 6.06 -0.38
N LYS A 80 5.93 6.58 0.02
CA LYS A 80 7.00 6.92 -0.93
C LYS A 80 7.54 5.66 -1.62
N HIS A 81 7.78 4.60 -0.85
CA HIS A 81 8.30 3.35 -1.37
C HIS A 81 7.32 2.64 -2.33
N LEU A 82 6.02 2.69 -2.03
CA LEU A 82 4.93 2.25 -2.92
C LEU A 82 4.94 3.03 -4.25
N ALA A 83 5.10 4.35 -4.21
CA ALA A 83 5.16 5.18 -5.41
C ALA A 83 6.39 4.88 -6.27
N GLU A 84 7.55 4.65 -5.66
CA GLU A 84 8.78 4.25 -6.35
C GLU A 84 8.64 2.88 -7.01
N THR A 85 8.08 1.91 -6.29
CA THR A 85 7.83 0.57 -6.85
C THR A 85 6.81 0.61 -7.98
N GLY A 86 5.78 1.45 -7.88
CA GLY A 86 4.83 1.69 -8.97
C GLY A 86 5.51 2.20 -10.24
N LYS A 87 6.52 3.07 -10.12
CA LYS A 87 7.34 3.52 -11.27
C LYS A 87 8.17 2.37 -11.87
N GLN A 88 8.73 1.50 -11.02
CA GLN A 88 9.48 0.33 -11.49
C GLN A 88 8.58 -0.65 -12.25
N VAL A 89 7.38 -0.92 -11.76
CA VAL A 89 6.37 -1.74 -12.45
C VAL A 89 5.97 -1.09 -13.78
N ALA A 90 5.73 0.22 -13.80
CA ALA A 90 5.39 0.96 -15.01
C ALA A 90 6.50 0.93 -16.08
N ALA A 91 7.76 0.87 -15.67
CA ALA A 91 8.90 0.76 -16.58
C ALA A 91 9.25 -0.69 -16.98
N ALA A 92 8.75 -1.69 -16.25
CA ALA A 92 9.11 -3.08 -16.48
C ALA A 92 8.50 -3.67 -17.76
N THR A 93 9.29 -4.52 -18.42
CA THR A 93 8.90 -5.37 -19.54
C THR A 93 8.15 -6.59 -19.01
N LEU A 94 6.90 -6.39 -18.59
CA LEU A 94 5.99 -7.42 -18.11
C LEU A 94 4.82 -7.62 -19.09
N PRO A 95 4.21 -8.81 -19.15
CA PRO A 95 2.92 -9.03 -19.80
C PRO A 95 1.88 -8.00 -19.32
N HIS A 96 1.05 -7.51 -20.24
CA HIS A 96 0.10 -6.42 -19.93
C HIS A 96 -0.82 -6.76 -18.74
N ALA A 97 -1.37 -7.99 -18.68
CA ALA A 97 -2.24 -8.42 -17.60
C ALA A 97 -1.52 -8.42 -16.23
N GLU A 98 -0.30 -8.96 -16.16
CA GLU A 98 0.52 -8.99 -14.93
C GLU A 98 0.88 -7.57 -14.47
N LYS A 99 1.24 -6.69 -15.41
CA LYS A 99 1.54 -5.29 -15.12
C LYS A 99 0.33 -4.52 -14.59
N ALA A 100 -0.85 -4.76 -15.18
CA ALA A 100 -2.10 -4.16 -14.73
C ALA A 100 -2.44 -4.63 -13.31
N ALA A 101 -2.34 -5.94 -13.06
CA ALA A 101 -2.59 -6.52 -11.74
C ALA A 101 -1.62 -6.01 -10.67
N LEU A 102 -0.31 -5.91 -10.95
CA LEU A 102 0.65 -5.32 -10.02
C LEU A 102 0.35 -3.84 -9.74
N THR A 103 -0.06 -3.09 -10.77
CA THR A 103 -0.42 -1.68 -10.60
C THR A 103 -1.65 -1.53 -9.72
N ALA A 104 -2.68 -2.36 -9.93
CA ALA A 104 -3.88 -2.40 -9.10
C ALA A 104 -3.54 -2.77 -7.65
N TYR A 105 -2.73 -3.83 -7.46
CA TYR A 105 -2.24 -4.27 -6.15
C TYR A 105 -1.54 -3.15 -5.37
N LEU A 106 -0.54 -2.50 -5.98
CA LEU A 106 0.20 -1.40 -5.35
C LEU A 106 -0.72 -0.19 -5.09
N GLY A 107 -1.70 0.05 -5.96
CA GLY A 107 -2.73 1.07 -5.76
C GLY A 107 -3.57 0.81 -4.51
N GLU A 108 -4.04 -0.42 -4.31
CA GLU A 108 -4.81 -0.80 -3.11
C GLU A 108 -3.97 -0.68 -1.84
N LEU A 109 -2.72 -1.13 -1.85
CA LEU A 109 -1.82 -0.95 -0.71
C LEU A 109 -1.56 0.53 -0.39
N THR A 110 -1.52 1.39 -1.40
CA THR A 110 -1.40 2.84 -1.22
C THR A 110 -2.64 3.43 -0.57
N LYS A 111 -3.84 3.01 -0.98
CA LYS A 111 -5.10 3.45 -0.35
C LYS A 111 -5.16 3.02 1.11
N LEU A 112 -4.82 1.76 1.41
CA LEU A 112 -4.79 1.23 2.79
C LEU A 112 -3.83 2.02 3.67
N THR A 113 -2.58 2.18 3.23
CA THR A 113 -1.55 2.92 3.99
C THR A 113 -1.96 4.38 4.21
N THR A 114 -2.58 5.02 3.20
CA THR A 114 -3.04 6.41 3.32
C THR A 114 -4.19 6.54 4.32
N ALA A 115 -5.14 5.61 4.30
CA ALA A 115 -6.26 5.58 5.24
C ALA A 115 -5.77 5.40 6.68
N GLU A 116 -4.81 4.50 6.90
CA GLU A 116 -4.19 4.26 8.20
C GLU A 116 -3.43 5.50 8.71
N VAL A 117 -2.59 6.11 7.87
CA VAL A 117 -1.88 7.36 8.21
C VAL A 117 -2.88 8.47 8.57
N SER A 118 -3.97 8.58 7.83
CA SER A 118 -5.03 9.55 8.12
C SER A 118 -5.65 9.32 9.51
N LYS A 119 -6.04 8.07 9.82
CA LYS A 119 -6.56 7.65 11.13
C LYS A 119 -5.59 8.01 12.26
N TYR A 120 -4.32 7.64 12.15
CA TYR A 120 -3.33 7.93 13.20
C TYR A 120 -2.99 9.42 13.33
N ARG A 121 -3.10 10.20 12.25
CA ARG A 121 -2.94 11.65 12.30
C ARG A 121 -4.06 12.30 13.12
N LYS A 122 -5.30 11.82 12.97
CA LYS A 122 -6.45 12.26 13.79
C LYS A 122 -6.27 11.85 15.25
N LEU A 123 -5.91 10.60 15.50
CA LEU A 123 -5.58 10.10 16.86
C LEU A 123 -4.52 10.96 17.56
N LYS A 124 -3.42 11.29 16.87
CA LYS A 124 -2.35 12.12 17.44
C LYS A 124 -2.85 13.52 17.77
N ALA A 125 -3.62 14.15 16.89
CA ALA A 125 -4.14 15.50 17.10
C ALA A 125 -5.07 15.56 18.32
N THR A 126 -5.98 14.60 18.44
CA THR A 126 -6.92 14.50 19.57
C THR A 126 -6.18 14.23 20.88
N ALA A 127 -5.22 13.30 20.88
CA ALA A 127 -4.39 13.03 22.06
C ALA A 127 -3.61 14.28 22.50
N THR A 128 -3.04 15.02 21.55
CA THR A 128 -2.32 16.28 21.83
C THR A 128 -3.23 17.34 22.44
N ALA A 129 -4.47 17.47 21.94
CA ALA A 129 -5.45 18.40 22.48
C ALA A 129 -5.87 18.03 23.92
N LEU A 130 -6.10 16.73 24.18
CA LEU A 130 -6.41 16.22 25.52
C LEU A 130 -5.27 16.42 26.51
N ASP A 131 -4.03 16.11 26.12
CA ASP A 131 -2.85 16.31 26.97
C ASP A 131 -2.62 17.79 27.27
N GLY A 132 -2.82 18.66 26.28
CA GLY A 132 -2.79 20.10 26.47
C GLY A 132 -3.87 20.58 27.44
N ALA A 133 -5.12 20.11 27.29
CA ALA A 133 -6.21 20.45 28.20
C ALA A 133 -5.91 19.98 29.64
N LYS A 134 -5.38 18.76 29.80
CA LYS A 134 -4.98 18.23 31.10
C LYS A 134 -3.89 19.09 31.76
N SER A 135 -2.90 19.53 30.98
CA SER A 135 -1.86 20.44 31.47
C SER A 135 -2.46 21.78 31.95
N LEU A 136 -3.32 22.40 31.15
CA LEU A 136 -3.96 23.66 31.54
C LEU A 136 -4.92 23.51 32.73
N ALA A 137 -5.54 22.35 32.92
CA ALA A 137 -6.35 22.06 34.11
C ALA A 137 -5.50 22.08 35.39
N VAL A 138 -4.27 21.56 35.33
CA VAL A 138 -3.30 21.63 36.43
C VAL A 138 -2.95 23.10 36.71
N ASP A 139 -2.65 23.90 35.68
CA ASP A 139 -2.36 25.33 35.87
C ASP A 139 -3.54 26.09 36.49
N LEU A 140 -4.77 25.81 36.06
CA LEU A 140 -6.00 26.43 36.59
C LEU A 140 -6.31 26.01 38.02
N SER A 141 -5.73 24.92 38.53
CA SER A 141 -5.84 24.55 39.94
C SER A 141 -5.07 25.50 40.86
N ASN A 142 -4.08 26.25 40.33
CA ASN A 142 -3.35 27.26 41.08
C ASN A 142 -4.16 28.58 41.18
N PRO A 143 -4.64 28.97 42.39
CA PRO A 143 -5.43 30.19 42.55
C PRO A 143 -4.62 31.48 42.29
N ALA A 144 -3.29 31.43 42.39
CA ALA A 144 -2.40 32.59 42.19
C ALA A 144 -2.01 32.81 40.72
N LEU A 145 -2.57 32.06 39.77
CA LEU A 145 -2.24 32.21 38.36
C LEU A 145 -2.71 33.56 37.80
N ALA A 146 -1.77 34.47 37.50
CA ALA A 146 -2.07 35.81 36.98
C ALA A 146 -2.83 35.81 35.64
N SER A 147 -2.62 34.80 34.79
CA SER A 147 -3.22 34.66 33.45
C SER A 147 -4.49 33.79 33.41
N ARG A 148 -5.15 33.58 34.56
CA ARG A 148 -6.26 32.61 34.72
C ARG A 148 -7.37 32.71 33.67
N ALA A 149 -7.77 33.91 33.25
CA ALA A 149 -8.79 34.11 32.23
C ALA A 149 -8.35 33.55 30.86
N THR A 150 -7.15 33.90 30.42
CA THR A 150 -6.56 33.42 29.15
C THR A 150 -6.32 31.92 29.17
N THR A 151 -5.85 31.37 30.29
CA THR A 151 -5.66 29.92 30.47
C THR A 151 -6.97 29.16 30.41
N ARG A 152 -8.05 29.70 31.00
CA ARG A 152 -9.39 29.10 30.93
C ARG A 152 -9.93 29.07 29.50
N GLU A 153 -9.70 30.13 28.74
CA GLU A 153 -10.14 30.18 27.34
C GLU A 153 -9.39 29.14 26.48
N ARG A 154 -8.06 29.06 26.61
CA ARG A 154 -7.27 28.03 25.94
C ARG A 154 -7.66 26.62 26.36
N PHE A 155 -7.95 26.39 27.63
CA PHE A 155 -8.44 25.10 28.12
C PHE A 155 -9.75 24.69 27.45
N ARG A 156 -10.73 25.60 27.35
CA ARG A 156 -11.99 25.35 26.65
C ARG A 156 -11.79 25.08 25.16
N GLN A 157 -10.89 25.84 24.52
CA GLN A 157 -10.55 25.61 23.12
C GLN A 157 -9.97 24.21 22.91
N LEU A 158 -9.01 23.79 23.73
CA LEU A 158 -8.42 22.45 23.63
C LEU A 158 -9.43 21.33 23.92
N LEU A 159 -10.37 21.52 24.85
CA LEU A 159 -11.47 20.59 25.04
C LEU A 159 -12.39 20.52 23.81
N SER A 160 -12.73 21.67 23.21
CA SER A 160 -13.52 21.70 21.98
C SER A 160 -12.78 21.04 20.81
N ASP A 161 -11.47 21.21 20.72
CA ASP A 161 -10.65 20.60 19.67
C ASP A 161 -10.50 19.09 19.89
N ALA A 162 -10.38 18.65 21.14
CA ALA A 162 -10.41 17.24 21.50
C ALA A 162 -11.76 16.59 21.16
N ASP A 163 -12.87 17.24 21.48
CA ASP A 163 -14.22 16.77 21.19
C ASP A 163 -14.46 16.57 19.68
N LYS A 164 -14.17 17.60 18.88
CA LYS A 164 -14.16 17.51 17.41
C LYS A 164 -13.18 16.44 16.90
N GLY A 165 -12.08 16.26 17.62
CA GLY A 165 -11.07 15.26 17.35
C GLY A 165 -11.56 13.83 17.55
N LEU A 166 -12.45 13.59 18.53
CA LEU A 166 -13.05 12.27 18.79
C LEU A 166 -13.98 11.86 17.64
N ASP A 167 -14.90 12.74 17.23
CA ASP A 167 -15.77 12.47 16.07
C ASP A 167 -14.95 12.22 14.79
N ALA A 168 -13.91 13.03 14.58
CA ALA A 168 -13.02 12.87 13.43
C ALA A 168 -12.19 11.58 13.49
N MET A 169 -11.88 11.08 14.69
CA MET A 169 -11.22 9.80 14.88
C MET A 169 -12.15 8.64 14.54
N ASP A 170 -13.38 8.65 15.04
CA ASP A 170 -14.37 7.58 14.77
C ASP A 170 -14.72 7.52 13.29
N ALA A 171 -14.89 8.68 12.64
CA ALA A 171 -15.09 8.75 11.19
C ALA A 171 -13.88 8.22 10.41
N ALA A 172 -12.65 8.51 10.84
CA ALA A 172 -11.44 8.02 10.19
C ALA A 172 -11.24 6.50 10.42
N ASP A 173 -11.60 5.99 11.60
CA ASP A 173 -11.57 4.57 11.92
C ASP A 173 -12.57 3.80 11.05
N GLY A 174 -13.82 4.25 10.98
CA GLY A 174 -14.83 3.66 10.10
C GLY A 174 -14.45 3.71 8.62
N ALA A 175 -13.85 4.82 8.16
CA ALA A 175 -13.35 4.94 6.80
C ALA A 175 -12.19 3.98 6.51
N PHE A 176 -11.25 3.82 7.46
CA PHE A 176 -10.16 2.87 7.35
C PHE A 176 -10.69 1.43 7.24
N TYR A 177 -11.61 1.00 8.10
CA TYR A 177 -12.16 -0.36 8.03
C TYR A 177 -12.95 -0.62 6.75
N LYS A 178 -13.72 0.36 6.27
CA LYS A 178 -14.37 0.26 4.96
C LYS A 178 -13.35 0.08 3.83
N GLN A 179 -12.21 0.78 3.92
CA GLN A 179 -11.10 0.62 2.97
C GLN A 179 -10.46 -0.77 3.08
N VAL A 180 -10.27 -1.32 4.29
CA VAL A 180 -9.76 -2.69 4.51
C VAL A 180 -10.66 -3.72 3.81
N ILE A 181 -11.97 -3.62 3.99
CA ILE A 181 -12.95 -4.52 3.35
C ILE A 181 -12.88 -4.38 1.82
N THR A 182 -12.95 -3.15 1.31
CA THR A 182 -12.92 -2.88 -0.15
C THR A 182 -11.63 -3.40 -0.77
N SER A 183 -10.48 -3.11 -0.15
CA SER A 183 -9.20 -3.57 -0.66
C SER A 183 -9.06 -5.08 -0.59
N ARG A 184 -9.65 -5.78 0.39
CA ARG A 184 -9.64 -7.24 0.41
C ARG A 184 -10.18 -7.83 -0.89
N ASP A 185 -11.36 -7.39 -1.31
CA ASP A 185 -12.06 -7.90 -2.49
C ASP A 185 -11.27 -7.59 -3.77
N GLU A 186 -10.70 -6.40 -3.87
CA GLU A 186 -9.85 -6.00 -4.99
C GLU A 186 -8.54 -6.82 -5.03
N LEU A 187 -7.89 -7.01 -3.88
CA LEU A 187 -6.66 -7.79 -3.77
C LEU A 187 -6.89 -9.27 -4.12
N GLU A 188 -8.01 -9.85 -3.69
CA GLU A 188 -8.39 -11.23 -4.01
C GLU A 188 -8.61 -11.42 -5.51
N ARG A 189 -9.18 -10.42 -6.20
CA ARG A 189 -9.37 -10.43 -7.66
C ARG A 189 -8.04 -10.48 -8.42
N GLU A 190 -7.02 -9.78 -7.94
CA GLU A 190 -5.72 -9.70 -8.62
C GLU A 190 -4.77 -10.88 -8.31
N ARG A 191 -4.98 -11.62 -7.21
CA ARG A 191 -4.11 -12.74 -6.78
C ARG A 191 -3.80 -13.77 -7.88
N PRO A 192 -4.75 -14.25 -8.70
CA PRO A 192 -4.47 -15.26 -9.73
C PRO A 192 -3.45 -14.80 -10.79
N ALA A 193 -3.37 -13.49 -11.05
CA ALA A 193 -2.41 -12.92 -12.00
C ALA A 193 -1.02 -12.69 -11.38
N LEU A 194 -0.88 -12.81 -10.06
CA LEU A 194 0.29 -12.39 -9.27
C LEU A 194 0.97 -13.53 -8.51
N THR A 195 0.78 -14.78 -8.95
CA THR A 195 1.30 -16.00 -8.26
C THR A 195 2.82 -16.05 -8.12
N GLY A 196 3.57 -15.26 -8.88
CA GLY A 196 5.03 -15.15 -8.79
C GLY A 196 5.53 -14.12 -7.78
N TYR A 197 4.63 -13.44 -7.07
CA TYR A 197 4.95 -12.36 -6.14
C TYR A 197 4.54 -12.69 -4.70
N PRO A 198 5.36 -12.31 -3.71
CA PRO A 198 4.99 -12.39 -2.30
C PRO A 198 3.98 -11.30 -1.94
N MET A 199 2.71 -11.70 -1.85
CA MET A 199 1.56 -10.83 -1.59
C MET A 199 1.20 -10.84 -0.10
N ILE A 200 0.46 -9.82 0.35
CA ILE A 200 -0.13 -9.83 1.70
C ILE A 200 -1.04 -11.06 1.89
N ASP A 201 -0.98 -11.69 3.05
CA ASP A 201 -1.83 -12.84 3.38
C ASP A 201 -3.27 -12.37 3.64
N ASP A 202 -4.26 -13.05 3.03
CA ASP A 202 -5.68 -12.74 3.26
C ASP A 202 -6.06 -12.91 4.73
N LYS A 203 -5.41 -13.84 5.43
CA LYS A 203 -5.61 -14.05 6.87
C LYS A 203 -5.36 -12.78 7.68
N VAL A 204 -4.32 -12.02 7.33
CA VAL A 204 -3.97 -10.78 8.04
C VAL A 204 -5.09 -9.74 7.88
N ILE A 205 -5.67 -9.65 6.68
CA ILE A 205 -6.77 -8.73 6.40
C ILE A 205 -8.04 -9.15 7.15
N LEU A 206 -8.36 -10.45 7.15
CA LEU A 206 -9.49 -11.01 7.89
C LEU A 206 -9.36 -10.81 9.40
N ASP A 207 -8.17 -10.96 9.96
CA ASP A 207 -7.92 -10.76 11.39
C ASP A 207 -8.20 -9.29 11.80
N VAL A 208 -7.88 -8.32 10.95
CA VAL A 208 -8.21 -6.89 11.17
C VAL A 208 -9.72 -6.66 11.15
N ILE A 209 -10.42 -7.24 10.17
CA ILE A 209 -11.89 -7.13 10.07
C ILE A 209 -12.55 -7.73 11.32
N ALA A 210 -12.09 -8.90 11.76
CA ALA A 210 -12.62 -9.56 12.95
C ALA A 210 -12.37 -8.75 14.23
N ALA A 211 -11.16 -8.18 14.39
CA ALA A 211 -10.82 -7.35 15.54
C ALA A 211 -11.78 -6.15 15.67
N HIS A 212 -12.10 -5.45 14.58
CA HIS A 212 -13.05 -4.34 14.60
C HIS A 212 -14.46 -4.74 15.03
N GLN A 213 -14.95 -5.86 14.49
CA GLN A 213 -16.29 -6.36 14.81
C GLN A 213 -16.43 -6.76 16.28
N THR A 214 -15.33 -7.15 16.94
CA THR A 214 -15.35 -7.41 18.39
C THR A 214 -15.34 -6.14 19.23
N THR A 215 -14.71 -5.05 18.77
CA THR A 215 -14.69 -3.77 19.48
C THR A 215 -15.95 -2.92 19.29
N ALA A 216 -16.73 -3.18 18.24
CA ALA A 216 -17.97 -2.44 17.94
C ALA A 216 -19.24 -3.02 18.62
N LYS A 217 -19.12 -4.11 19.38
CA LYS A 217 -20.20 -4.76 20.14
C LYS A 217 -20.13 -4.38 21.62
#